data_AF-A0A0A9H8V3-F1
#
_entry.id   AF-A0A0A9H8V3-F1
#
_cell.length_a   1.000
_cell.length_b   1.000
_cell.length_c   1.000
_cell.angle_alpha   90.00
_cell.angle_beta   90.00
_cell.angle_gamma   90.00
#
_symmetry.space_group_name_H-M   'P 1'
#
loop_
_entity.id
_entity.type
_entity.pdbx_description
1 polymer ?
#
loop_
_entity_poly.entity_id
_entity_poly.type
_entity_poly.pdbx_seq_one_letter_code
_entity_poly.pdbx_strand_id
1 'polypeptide(L)'
;MTEAAAILSLSAAAVVEDVLRQHGCRLSDRDLASRRAEEAAARRDEAAGWLRRTVGAVAARDLPEEPSEEEFRLGLRNGQILCGALNRVHPGAVPKASALVVFVNLFRFNCCAAAVAAVA
;
A
#
# COMPACT_ATOMS: atom_id res chain seq x y z
N MET A 1 -11.22 35.32 -48.54
CA MET A 1 -10.92 35.72 -47.14
C MET A 1 -11.63 34.83 -46.11
N THR A 2 -12.82 34.32 -46.40
CA THR A 2 -13.65 33.51 -45.49
C THR A 2 -13.09 32.11 -45.19
N GLU A 3 -12.37 31.52 -46.14
CA GLU A 3 -11.83 30.15 -46.04
C GLU A 3 -10.68 30.05 -45.03
N ALA A 4 -9.75 31.01 -45.03
CA ALA A 4 -8.64 31.07 -44.07
C ALA A 4 -9.12 31.28 -42.62
N ALA A 5 -10.20 32.06 -42.42
CA ALA A 5 -10.80 32.26 -41.11
C ALA A 5 -11.46 30.98 -40.57
N ALA A 6 -12.16 30.23 -41.42
CA ALA A 6 -12.77 28.95 -41.05
C ALA A 6 -11.71 27.89 -40.67
N ILE A 7 -10.59 27.84 -41.39
CA ILE A 7 -9.47 26.94 -41.08
C ILE A 7 -8.82 27.30 -39.73
N LEU A 8 -8.64 28.59 -39.44
CA LEU A 8 -8.13 29.05 -38.15
C LEU A 8 -9.09 28.73 -37.00
N SER A 9 -10.41 28.88 -37.20
CA SER A 9 -11.41 28.51 -36.20
C SER A 9 -11.46 27.00 -35.94
N LEU A 10 -11.33 26.17 -36.97
CA LEU A 10 -11.27 24.72 -36.83
C LEU A 10 -9.98 24.26 -36.13
N SER A 11 -8.85 24.91 -36.45
CA SER A 11 -7.57 24.69 -35.77
C SER A 11 -7.62 25.07 -34.29
N ALA A 12 -8.19 26.24 -33.97
CA ALA A 12 -8.37 26.67 -32.58
C ALA A 12 -9.31 25.74 -31.80
N ALA A 13 -10.40 25.28 -32.41
CA ALA A 13 -11.33 24.33 -31.78
C ALA A 13 -10.66 22.97 -31.50
N ALA A 14 -9.86 22.47 -32.45
CA ALA A 14 -9.12 21.21 -32.27
C ALA A 14 -8.08 21.29 -31.14
N VAL A 15 -7.35 22.41 -31.03
CA VAL A 15 -6.40 22.62 -29.92
C VAL A 15 -7.13 22.68 -28.58
N VAL A 16 -8.30 23.33 -28.51
CA VAL A 16 -9.10 23.38 -27.28
C VAL A 16 -9.60 21.99 -26.89
N GLU A 17 -10.11 21.18 -27.83
CA GLU A 17 -10.52 19.81 -27.55
C GLU A 17 -9.35 18.94 -27.07
N ASP A 18 -8.17 19.05 -27.69
CA ASP A 18 -6.98 18.31 -27.29
C ASP A 18 -6.53 18.67 -25.86
N VAL A 19 -6.53 19.96 -25.53
CA VAL A 19 -6.25 20.44 -24.17
C VAL A 19 -7.28 19.90 -23.17
N LEU A 20 -8.58 20.00 -23.48
CA LEU A 20 -9.64 19.48 -22.60
C LEU A 20 -9.52 17.97 -22.38
N ARG A 21 -9.22 17.23 -23.45
CA ARG A 21 -9.01 15.77 -23.41
C ARG A 21 -7.77 15.41 -22.60
N GLN A 22 -6.66 16.13 -22.78
CA GLN A 22 -5.43 15.92 -22.02
C GLN A 22 -5.66 16.20 -20.52
N HIS A 23 -6.34 17.28 -20.18
CA HIS A 23 -6.64 17.61 -18.78
C HIS A 23 -7.63 16.61 -18.16
N GLY A 24 -8.62 16.14 -18.94
CA GLY A 24 -9.54 15.09 -18.51
C GLY A 24 -8.83 13.77 -18.19
N CYS A 25 -7.91 13.32 -19.06
CA CYS A 25 -7.10 12.12 -18.80
C CYS A 25 -6.23 12.27 -17.54
N ARG A 26 -5.55 13.42 -17.37
CA ARG A 26 -4.67 13.65 -16.20
C ARG A 26 -5.45 13.71 -14.87
N LEU A 27 -6.64 14.30 -14.88
CA LEU A 27 -7.51 14.30 -13.70
C LEU A 27 -7.99 12.88 -13.37
N SER A 28 -8.44 12.12 -14.37
CA SER A 28 -8.83 10.72 -14.19
C SER A 28 -7.69 9.85 -13.66
N ASP A 29 -6.46 10.01 -14.15
CA ASP A 29 -5.29 9.28 -13.66
C ASP A 29 -4.96 9.64 -12.21
N ARG A 30 -5.07 10.93 -11.86
CA ARG A 30 -4.89 11.39 -10.47
C ARG A 30 -5.97 10.81 -9.55
N ASP A 31 -7.22 10.79 -9.99
CA ASP A 31 -8.34 10.24 -9.22
C ASP A 31 -8.17 8.73 -9.03
N LEU A 32 -7.70 8.02 -10.06
CA LEU A 32 -7.34 6.61 -9.97
C LEU A 32 -6.18 6.38 -8.98
N ALA A 33 -5.15 7.24 -9.02
CA ALA A 33 -4.03 7.16 -8.08
C ALA A 33 -4.48 7.44 -6.63
N SER A 34 -5.37 8.41 -6.42
CA SER A 34 -5.95 8.71 -5.09
C SER A 34 -6.72 7.51 -4.55
N ARG A 35 -7.61 6.93 -5.36
CA ARG A 35 -8.39 5.74 -4.97
C ARG A 35 -7.49 4.56 -4.63
N ARG A 36 -6.44 4.32 -5.41
CA ARG A 36 -5.46 3.26 -5.11
C ARG A 36 -4.71 3.51 -3.81
N ALA A 37 -4.35 4.77 -3.53
CA ALA A 37 -3.69 5.14 -2.28
C ALA A 37 -4.61 4.93 -1.06
N GLU A 38 -5.89 5.27 -1.19
CA GLU A 38 -6.92 5.03 -0.17
C GLU A 38 -7.16 3.52 0.06
N GLU A 39 -7.27 2.73 -1.01
CA GLU A 39 -7.39 1.26 -0.90
C GLU A 39 -6.16 0.63 -0.24
N ALA A 40 -4.96 1.11 -0.58
CA ALA A 40 -3.73 0.68 0.08
C ALA A 40 -3.71 1.07 1.56
N ALA A 41 -4.25 2.24 1.92
CA ALA A 41 -4.41 2.65 3.31
C ALA A 41 -5.35 1.73 4.08
N ALA A 42 -6.55 1.50 3.54
CA ALA A 42 -7.53 0.62 4.17
C ALA A 42 -6.97 -0.79 4.43
N ARG A 43 -6.19 -1.35 3.50
CA ARG A 43 -5.52 -2.65 3.69
C ARG A 43 -4.47 -2.62 4.80
N ARG A 44 -3.71 -1.53 4.92
CA ARG A 44 -2.73 -1.34 6.01
C ARG A 44 -3.43 -1.28 7.36
N ASP A 45 -4.53 -0.54 7.45
CA ASP A 45 -5.30 -0.38 8.68
C ASP A 45 -5.95 -1.70 9.11
N GLU A 46 -6.51 -2.45 8.15
CA GLU A 46 -7.04 -3.79 8.39
C GLU A 46 -5.95 -4.74 8.91
N ALA A 47 -4.78 -4.75 8.27
CA ALA A 47 -3.65 -5.58 8.67
C ALA A 47 -3.14 -5.19 10.07
N ALA A 48 -3.03 -3.89 10.36
CA ALA A 48 -2.64 -3.38 11.67
C ALA A 48 -3.64 -3.80 12.75
N GLY A 49 -4.93 -3.65 12.49
CA GLY A 49 -6.01 -4.12 13.35
C GLY A 49 -5.95 -5.62 13.61
N TRP A 50 -5.71 -6.43 12.57
CA TRP A 50 -5.56 -7.88 12.72
C TRP A 50 -4.35 -8.25 13.59
N LEU A 51 -3.20 -7.61 13.36
CA LEU A 51 -2.00 -7.84 14.15
C LEU A 51 -2.22 -7.48 15.63
N ARG A 52 -2.81 -6.31 15.90
CA ARG A 52 -3.13 -5.87 17.27
C ARG A 52 -4.04 -6.86 18.00
N ARG A 53 -5.08 -7.39 17.33
CA ARG A 53 -5.96 -8.42 17.89
C ARG A 53 -5.24 -9.75 18.12
N THR A 54 -4.35 -10.14 17.20
CA THR A 54 -3.66 -11.44 17.23
C THR A 54 -2.56 -11.49 18.28
N VAL A 55 -1.67 -10.50 18.33
CA VAL A 55 -0.52 -10.51 19.26
C VAL A 55 -0.82 -9.79 20.58
N GLY A 56 -1.86 -8.94 20.61
CA GLY A 56 -2.25 -8.12 21.74
C GLY A 56 -1.59 -6.73 21.72
N ALA A 57 -2.27 -5.75 22.33
CA ALA A 57 -1.87 -4.34 22.32
C ALA A 57 -0.46 -4.08 22.88
N VAL A 58 0.01 -4.89 23.83
CA VAL A 58 1.36 -4.73 24.42
C VAL A 58 2.45 -5.14 23.44
N ALA A 59 2.22 -6.19 22.64
CA ALA A 59 3.19 -6.69 21.66
C ALA A 59 3.18 -5.87 20.36
N ALA A 60 2.03 -5.28 20.02
CA ALA A 60 1.85 -4.39 18.87
C ALA A 60 1.85 -2.89 19.26
N ARG A 61 2.50 -2.52 20.36
CA ARG A 61 2.56 -1.14 20.87
C ARG A 61 3.13 -0.14 19.86
N ASP A 62 4.01 -0.60 18.99
CA ASP A 62 4.64 0.21 17.94
C ASP A 62 3.79 0.26 16.66
N LEU A 63 2.57 -0.29 16.69
CA LEU A 63 1.67 -0.34 15.54
C LEU A 63 0.32 0.32 15.90
N PRO A 64 0.08 1.58 15.49
CA PRO A 64 -1.20 2.24 15.69
C PRO A 64 -2.32 1.58 14.87
N GLU A 65 -3.57 2.00 15.11
CA GLU A 65 -4.75 1.44 14.43
C GLU A 65 -4.82 1.81 12.95
N GLU A 66 -4.49 3.06 12.66
CA GLU A 66 -4.39 3.61 11.30
C GLU A 66 -2.95 4.12 11.09
N PRO A 67 -1.97 3.23 10.91
CA PRO A 67 -0.58 3.63 10.70
C PRO A 67 -0.41 4.26 9.32
N SER A 68 0.49 5.24 9.20
CA SER A 68 1.06 5.57 7.89
C SER A 68 1.86 4.40 7.32
N GLU A 69 2.17 4.45 6.02
CA GLU A 69 2.99 3.41 5.38
C GLU A 69 4.37 3.26 6.06
N GLU A 70 4.97 4.39 6.47
CA GLU A 70 6.26 4.39 7.14
C GLU A 70 6.20 3.79 8.54
N GLU A 71 5.20 4.17 9.33
CA GLU A 71 4.99 3.62 10.68
C GLU A 71 4.70 2.12 10.62
N PHE A 72 3.87 1.68 9.67
CA PHE A 72 3.58 0.26 9.47
C PHE A 72 4.85 -0.51 9.15
N ARG A 73 5.70 0.01 8.25
CA ARG A 73 6.97 -0.61 7.88
C ARG A 73 7.96 -0.64 9.05
N LEU A 74 8.07 0.46 9.80
CA LEU A 74 8.97 0.58 10.95
C LEU A 74 8.55 -0.35 12.08
N GLY A 75 7.25 -0.43 12.40
CA GLY A 75 6.71 -1.32 13.44
C GLY A 75 6.94 -2.80 13.14
N LEU A 76 6.96 -3.18 11.85
CA LEU A 76 7.20 -4.57 11.43
C LEU A 76 8.68 -4.90 11.16
N ARG A 77 9.56 -3.89 11.07
CA ARG A 77 10.96 -4.02 10.66
C ARG A 77 11.75 -5.03 11.49
N ASN A 78 11.52 -5.08 12.80
CA ASN A 78 12.25 -5.97 13.70
C ASN A 78 11.67 -7.40 13.74
N GLY A 79 10.60 -7.67 13.00
CA GLY A 79 9.98 -8.99 12.87
C GLY A 79 9.30 -9.52 14.14
N GLN A 80 9.29 -8.78 15.26
CA GLN A 80 8.73 -9.28 16.53
C GLN A 80 7.22 -9.46 16.46
N ILE A 81 6.51 -8.48 15.90
CA ILE A 81 5.05 -8.53 15.70
C ILE A 81 4.69 -9.69 14.76
N LEU A 82 5.42 -9.86 13.65
CA LEU A 82 5.18 -10.92 12.67
C LEU A 82 5.44 -12.32 13.26
N CYS A 83 6.57 -12.51 13.95
CA CYS A 83 6.89 -13.76 14.62
C CYS A 83 5.89 -14.08 15.73
N GLY A 84 5.45 -13.05 16.47
CA GLY A 84 4.40 -13.17 17.46
C GLY A 84 3.09 -13.64 16.85
N ALA A 85 2.67 -13.05 15.74
CA ALA A 85 1.44 -13.42 15.04
C ALA A 85 1.52 -14.86 14.50
N LEU A 86 2.65 -15.22 13.90
CA LEU A 86 2.88 -16.58 13.41
C LEU A 86 2.80 -17.61 14.53
N ASN A 87 3.40 -17.34 15.68
CA ASN A 87 3.33 -18.22 16.84
C ASN A 87 1.92 -18.31 17.48
N ARG A 88 1.06 -17.30 17.27
CA ARG A 88 -0.34 -17.34 17.72
C ARG A 88 -1.17 -18.23 16.82
N VAL A 89 -0.93 -18.19 15.51
CA VAL A 89 -1.60 -19.04 14.51
C VAL A 89 -1.07 -20.47 14.56
N HIS A 90 0.25 -20.64 14.68
CA HIS A 90 0.94 -21.92 14.72
C HIS A 90 1.93 -21.96 15.90
N PRO A 91 1.50 -22.43 17.08
CA PRO A 91 2.35 -22.54 18.26
C PRO A 91 3.65 -23.29 17.97
N GLY A 92 4.79 -22.67 18.31
CA GLY A 92 6.12 -23.27 18.12
C GLY A 92 6.76 -23.06 16.75
N ALA A 93 6.14 -22.31 15.84
CA ALA A 93 6.72 -21.99 14.53
C ALA A 93 8.05 -21.22 14.62
N VAL A 94 8.18 -20.33 15.62
CA VAL A 94 9.38 -19.52 15.86
C VAL A 94 9.91 -19.78 17.27
N PRO A 95 11.03 -20.50 17.42
CA PRO A 95 11.67 -20.72 18.71
C PRO A 95 12.17 -19.41 19.33
N LYS A 96 11.92 -19.21 20.64
CA LYS A 96 12.30 -17.98 21.36
C LYS A 96 13.81 -17.70 21.36
N ALA A 97 14.65 -18.73 21.21
CA ALA A 97 16.11 -18.62 21.27
C ALA A 97 16.77 -18.22 19.93
N SER A 98 16.02 -18.12 18.83
CA SER A 98 16.57 -17.92 17.49
C SER A 98 15.94 -16.74 16.75
N ALA A 99 15.60 -15.66 17.45
CA ALA A 99 15.13 -14.43 16.82
C ALA A 99 16.12 -13.89 15.76
N LEU A 100 17.42 -14.24 15.88
CA LEU A 100 18.46 -13.91 14.89
C LEU A 100 18.52 -14.83 13.66
N VAL A 101 18.02 -16.08 13.75
CA VAL A 101 18.18 -17.10 12.68
C VAL A 101 16.91 -17.24 11.82
N VAL A 102 15.76 -16.83 12.36
CA VAL A 102 14.44 -16.94 11.72
C VAL A 102 14.24 -15.88 10.63
N PHE A 103 14.91 -14.73 10.72
CA PHE A 103 14.91 -13.69 9.67
C PHE A 103 15.27 -14.24 8.28
N VAL A 104 16.17 -15.23 8.23
CA VAL A 104 16.68 -15.78 6.96
C VAL A 104 15.75 -16.86 6.41
N ASN A 105 15.10 -17.66 7.26
CA ASN A 105 14.26 -18.78 6.81
C ASN A 105 12.78 -18.39 6.57
N LEU A 106 12.22 -17.40 7.27
CA LEU A 106 10.85 -16.95 7.02
C LEU A 106 10.71 -16.18 5.69
N PHE A 107 11.78 -15.52 5.24
CA PHE A 107 11.86 -14.96 3.89
C PHE A 107 11.85 -16.04 2.78
N ARG A 108 12.15 -17.30 3.11
CA ARG A 108 12.25 -18.42 2.17
C ARG A 108 11.00 -19.31 2.14
N PHE A 109 10.13 -19.23 3.15
CA PHE A 109 8.85 -19.93 3.25
C PHE A 109 7.66 -18.95 3.21
N ASN A 110 7.40 -18.37 2.04
CA ASN A 110 6.06 -18.02 1.53
C ASN A 110 5.05 -17.16 2.35
N CYS A 111 5.35 -16.70 3.57
CA CYS A 111 4.43 -15.84 4.35
C CYS A 111 4.68 -14.34 4.15
N CYS A 112 5.93 -13.92 3.88
CA CYS A 112 6.23 -12.52 3.59
C CYS A 112 5.69 -12.06 2.22
N ALA A 113 5.57 -12.99 1.25
CA ALA A 113 5.04 -12.65 -0.07
C ALA A 113 3.59 -12.16 0.00
N ALA A 114 2.73 -12.77 0.83
CA ALA A 114 1.33 -12.35 0.95
C ALA A 114 1.16 -11.00 1.67
N ALA A 115 1.93 -10.74 2.73
CA ALA A 115 1.82 -9.50 3.49
C ALA A 115 2.46 -8.29 2.80
N VAL A 116 3.55 -8.51 2.04
CA VAL A 116 4.23 -7.44 1.29
C VAL A 116 3.61 -7.23 -0.09
N ALA A 117 3.13 -8.28 -0.77
CA ALA A 117 2.44 -8.13 -2.06
C ALA A 117 0.99 -7.63 -1.94
N ALA A 118 0.41 -7.60 -0.74
CA ALA A 118 -0.90 -6.96 -0.52
C ALA A 118 -0.81 -5.43 -0.36
N VAL A 119 0.39 -4.90 -0.11
CA VAL A 119 0.66 -3.49 0.24
C VAL A 119 1.46 -2.74 -0.84
N ALA A 120 1.90 -3.41 -1.91
CA ALA A 120 2.56 -2.81 -3.09
C ALA A 120 1.74 -3.09 -4.36
#